data_AF-A0A1P8NI97-F1
#
_entry.id   AF-A0A1P8NI97-F1
#
_cell.length_a   1.000
_cell.length_b   1.000
_cell.length_c   1.000
_cell.angle_alpha   90.00
_cell.angle_beta   90.00
_cell.angle_gamma   90.00
#
_symmetry.space_group_name_H-M   'P 1'
#
loop_
_entity.id
_entity.type
_entity.pdbx_description
1 polymer ?
#
loop_
_entity_poly.entity_id
_entity_poly.type
_entity_poly.pdbx_seq_one_letter_code
_entity_poly.pdbx_strand_id
1 'polypeptide(L)'
;MGTFEAVVRVITDNLFAQVSILIGLIALVGLILQRKPFDEVVAGALRATIGVVILNIGVEIFTGGLTSFQAIVSSAMGLEPPQATSTLADFTAGAGSVVPLIIAGGFVVHLVLVRIFPAARFVYLTGHLMYWMSVVIAASLVEAFGDVNRWVLAAVGSILIGCYWVLQPLWTRPLMRKVMGDDEVGLGHTDSLIAVASGYGARALKLGDPVEHDSENVRLPKPISFFKDINVSTATVISVIMVIAILFADSGVVSEQMGDATVLPGVWAILQALRFAAGIAILLFGVRMFLAEIVPAFKGLSEKALPGTKPALDLPVTFTRAPTAVMIGFLASTVVFLALMLVFAATGWFVLVPPMIMLFFGGGAGGVFGNAVAGWRGAIFGGVLNGIVLSVGQAIGWSLYAGTAPELATLADADWYAVGWALIGLGSLLAPLGAWAVWVLAGAALVITIAILVVLGRRSSSTGTGEGAAEARVPAAVGAGAVAVDQEANGPEPVSSPGRASSDAGPGPAAATTPAASTSSGDRPEMLDVLAVCGAGMGSSLILRTTAEKALQRLDIPATLRHTDVGSARGERVDVVIAQQTYLDELGDIAPVMVPITDFVNLDHVEQRLREGLEKEGWR
;
A
#
# COMPACT_ATOMS: atom_id res chain seq x y z
N MET A 1 -43.95 -5.51 -8.12
CA MET A 1 -42.99 -4.80 -7.25
C MET A 1 -43.59 -3.45 -6.88
N GLY A 2 -43.64 -3.12 -5.59
CA GLY A 2 -44.23 -1.86 -5.13
C GLY A 2 -43.36 -0.65 -5.48
N THR A 3 -43.93 0.54 -5.61
CA THR A 3 -43.20 1.81 -5.89
C THR A 3 -42.11 2.09 -4.86
N PHE A 4 -42.32 1.74 -3.59
CA PHE A 4 -41.30 1.84 -2.54
C PHE A 4 -40.12 0.88 -2.78
N GLU A 5 -40.40 -0.37 -3.13
CA GLU A 5 -39.38 -1.40 -3.40
C GLU A 5 -38.56 -1.05 -4.65
N ALA A 6 -39.21 -0.45 -5.66
CA ALA A 6 -38.54 0.11 -6.82
C ALA A 6 -37.61 1.28 -6.46
N VAL A 7 -38.04 2.21 -5.60
CA VAL A 7 -37.20 3.33 -5.14
C VAL A 7 -36.01 2.84 -4.32
N VAL A 8 -36.23 1.91 -3.38
CA VAL A 8 -35.16 1.31 -2.57
C VAL A 8 -34.15 0.59 -3.45
N ARG A 9 -34.60 -0.18 -4.44
CA ARG A 9 -33.73 -0.86 -5.39
C ARG A 9 -32.94 0.13 -6.26
N VAL A 10 -33.58 1.19 -6.76
CA VAL A 10 -32.89 2.24 -7.53
C VAL A 10 -31.77 2.89 -6.70
N ILE A 11 -32.06 3.26 -5.45
CA ILE A 11 -31.05 3.85 -4.56
C ILE A 11 -29.95 2.83 -4.24
N THR A 12 -30.30 1.57 -4.00
CA THR A 12 -29.32 0.54 -3.64
C THR A 12 -28.39 0.23 -4.81
N ASP A 13 -28.95 -0.04 -5.99
CA ASP A 13 -28.20 -0.46 -7.18
C ASP A 13 -27.35 0.69 -7.78
N ASN A 14 -27.80 1.94 -7.64
CA ASN A 14 -27.15 3.09 -8.28
C ASN A 14 -26.34 3.98 -7.32
N LEU A 15 -26.60 3.91 -5.99
CA LEU A 15 -25.90 4.75 -5.01
C LEU A 15 -24.98 3.91 -4.10
N PHE A 16 -25.56 2.91 -3.42
CA PHE A 16 -24.82 2.15 -2.39
C PHE A 16 -23.95 1.05 -2.98
N ALA A 17 -24.36 0.44 -4.09
CA ALA A 17 -23.56 -0.56 -4.79
C ALA A 17 -22.36 0.05 -5.55
N GLN A 18 -22.40 1.36 -5.83
CA GLN A 18 -21.35 2.07 -6.56
C GLN A 18 -20.34 2.70 -5.60
N VAL A 19 -19.29 1.96 -5.25
CA VAL A 19 -18.27 2.37 -4.26
C VAL A 19 -17.68 3.75 -4.57
N SER A 20 -17.37 4.05 -5.83
CA SER A 20 -16.81 5.36 -6.23
C SER A 20 -17.77 6.51 -5.92
N ILE A 21 -19.07 6.32 -6.13
CA ILE A 21 -20.10 7.34 -5.87
C ILE A 21 -20.27 7.52 -4.37
N LEU A 22 -20.33 6.42 -3.61
CA LEU A 22 -20.44 6.48 -2.15
C LEU A 22 -19.28 7.27 -1.52
N ILE A 23 -18.06 7.00 -1.97
CA ILE A 23 -16.86 7.72 -1.53
C ILE A 23 -16.93 9.20 -1.92
N GLY A 24 -17.36 9.52 -3.14
CA GLY A 24 -17.59 10.89 -3.59
C GLY A 24 -18.58 11.65 -2.71
N LEU A 25 -19.67 11.00 -2.29
CA LEU A 25 -20.66 11.58 -1.39
C LEU A 25 -20.12 11.78 0.03
N ILE A 26 -19.35 10.83 0.55
CA ILE A 26 -18.67 10.98 1.84
C ILE A 26 -17.72 12.17 1.80
N ALA A 27 -16.95 12.30 0.71
CA ALA A 27 -16.06 13.44 0.51
C ALA A 27 -16.83 14.76 0.45
N LEU A 28 -17.91 14.81 -0.34
CA LEU A 28 -18.81 15.96 -0.46
C LEU A 28 -19.36 16.40 0.90
N VAL A 29 -19.98 15.47 1.63
CA VAL A 29 -20.58 15.74 2.96
C VAL A 29 -19.49 16.19 3.93
N GLY A 30 -18.34 15.52 3.95
CA GLY A 30 -17.23 15.86 4.82
C GLY A 30 -16.68 17.27 4.58
N LEU A 31 -16.56 17.70 3.32
CA LEU A 31 -16.10 19.04 2.96
C LEU A 31 -17.17 20.11 3.23
N ILE A 32 -18.45 19.81 3.02
CA ILE A 32 -19.57 20.67 3.42
C ILE A 32 -19.57 20.87 4.94
N LEU A 33 -19.36 19.80 5.70
CA LEU A 33 -19.30 19.85 7.15
C LEU A 33 -18.11 20.70 7.64
N GLN A 34 -17.01 20.73 6.90
CA GLN A 34 -15.87 21.65 7.14
C GLN A 34 -16.14 23.10 6.73
N ARG A 35 -17.29 23.40 6.12
CA ARG A 35 -17.62 24.72 5.56
C ARG A 35 -16.58 25.20 4.55
N LYS A 36 -16.07 24.29 3.72
CA LYS A 36 -15.19 24.64 2.60
C LYS A 36 -15.94 25.46 1.53
N PRO A 37 -15.25 26.31 0.76
CA PRO A 37 -15.81 26.97 -0.42
C PRO A 37 -16.49 25.99 -1.38
N PHE A 38 -17.55 26.42 -2.07
CA PHE A 38 -18.36 25.55 -2.93
C PHE A 38 -17.54 24.89 -4.04
N ASP A 39 -16.59 25.62 -4.62
CA ASP A 39 -15.65 25.11 -5.62
C ASP A 39 -14.75 24.02 -5.06
N GLU A 40 -14.20 24.19 -3.84
CA GLU A 40 -13.42 23.15 -3.16
C GLU A 40 -14.27 21.91 -2.84
N VAL A 41 -15.52 22.10 -2.41
CA VAL A 41 -16.46 21.00 -2.09
C VAL A 41 -16.74 20.15 -3.33
N VAL A 42 -17.09 20.79 -4.45
CA VAL A 42 -17.42 20.08 -5.71
C VAL A 42 -16.16 19.45 -6.30
N ALA A 43 -15.05 20.20 -6.38
CA ALA A 43 -13.80 19.69 -6.92
C ALA A 43 -13.27 18.52 -6.09
N GLY A 44 -13.28 18.63 -4.76
CA GLY A 44 -12.80 17.57 -3.88
C GLY A 44 -13.64 16.29 -3.96
N ALA A 45 -14.98 16.41 -3.99
CA ALA A 45 -15.87 15.27 -4.18
C ALA A 45 -15.65 14.56 -5.53
N LEU A 46 -15.51 15.33 -6.61
CA LEU A 46 -15.22 14.78 -7.94
C LEU A 46 -13.82 14.15 -7.99
N ARG A 47 -12.79 14.78 -7.41
CA ARG A 47 -11.44 14.22 -7.37
C ARG A 47 -11.40 12.92 -6.56
N ALA A 48 -12.10 12.83 -5.43
CA ALA A 48 -12.24 11.59 -4.67
C ALA A 48 -12.88 10.48 -5.51
N THR A 49 -13.99 10.80 -6.19
CA THR A 49 -14.72 9.86 -7.07
C THR A 49 -13.83 9.38 -8.22
N ILE A 50 -13.17 10.30 -8.92
CA ILE A 50 -12.28 10.02 -10.04
C ILE A 50 -11.08 9.18 -9.56
N GLY A 51 -10.52 9.50 -8.39
CA GLY A 51 -9.43 8.72 -7.79
C GLY A 51 -9.80 7.24 -7.60
N VAL A 52 -11.00 6.96 -7.07
CA VAL A 52 -11.50 5.58 -6.92
C VAL A 52 -11.79 4.91 -8.28
N VAL A 53 -12.33 5.65 -9.26
CA VAL A 53 -12.54 5.12 -10.62
C VAL A 53 -11.20 4.71 -11.25
N ILE A 54 -10.18 5.57 -11.17
CA ILE A 54 -8.84 5.28 -11.67
C ILE A 54 -8.24 4.07 -10.95
N LEU A 55 -8.39 4.00 -9.62
CA LEU A 55 -7.97 2.84 -8.84
C LEU A 55 -8.59 1.55 -9.38
N ASN A 56 -9.92 1.53 -9.59
CA ASN A 56 -10.63 0.36 -10.09
C ASN A 56 -10.21 -0.02 -11.51
N ILE A 57 -9.99 0.96 -12.41
CA ILE A 57 -9.44 0.69 -13.75
C ILE A 57 -8.05 0.03 -13.65
N GLY A 58 -7.20 0.52 -12.74
CA GLY A 58 -5.91 -0.09 -12.46
C GLY A 58 -6.05 -1.56 -12.03
N VAL A 59 -6.95 -1.82 -11.07
CA VAL A 59 -7.30 -3.18 -10.60
C VAL A 59 -7.78 -4.07 -11.74
N GLU A 60 -8.75 -3.63 -12.54
CA GLU A 60 -9.29 -4.40 -13.68
C GLU A 60 -8.21 -4.79 -14.69
N ILE A 61 -7.33 -3.86 -15.04
CA ILE A 61 -6.25 -4.10 -16.01
C ILE A 61 -5.32 -5.22 -15.55
N PHE A 62 -4.83 -5.18 -14.30
CA PHE A 62 -3.86 -6.20 -13.87
C PHE A 62 -4.54 -7.50 -13.43
N THR A 63 -5.75 -7.46 -12.85
CA THR A 63 -6.51 -8.67 -12.50
C THR A 63 -6.87 -9.50 -13.74
N GLY A 64 -7.20 -8.87 -14.88
CA GLY A 64 -7.38 -9.58 -16.15
C GLY A 64 -6.13 -10.36 -16.56
N GLY A 65 -4.94 -9.76 -16.45
CA GLY A 65 -3.68 -10.45 -16.71
C GLY A 65 -3.39 -11.59 -15.71
N LEU A 66 -3.79 -11.42 -14.46
CA LEU A 66 -3.65 -12.45 -13.42
C LEU A 66 -4.55 -13.67 -13.65
N THR A 67 -5.76 -13.49 -14.16
CA THR A 67 -6.66 -14.61 -14.50
C THR A 67 -6.05 -15.47 -15.59
N SER A 68 -5.49 -14.86 -16.64
CA SER A 68 -4.81 -15.62 -17.69
C SER A 68 -3.53 -16.29 -17.19
N PHE A 69 -2.78 -15.63 -16.31
CA PHE A 69 -1.63 -16.23 -15.63
C PHE A 69 -2.06 -17.49 -14.85
N GLN A 70 -3.12 -17.40 -14.06
CA GLN A 70 -3.64 -18.50 -13.26
C GLN A 70 -4.01 -19.71 -14.13
N ALA A 71 -4.70 -19.49 -15.26
CA ALA A 71 -5.07 -20.55 -16.20
C ALA A 71 -3.84 -21.23 -16.82
N ILE A 72 -2.86 -20.44 -17.27
CA ILE A 72 -1.64 -20.96 -17.91
C ILE A 72 -0.77 -21.73 -16.91
N VAL A 73 -0.60 -21.22 -15.69
CA VAL A 73 0.16 -21.93 -14.66
C VAL A 73 -0.54 -23.21 -14.23
N SER A 74 -1.86 -23.21 -14.07
CA SER A 74 -2.60 -24.43 -13.72
C SER A 74 -2.45 -25.51 -14.80
N SER A 75 -2.55 -25.09 -16.08
CA SER A 75 -2.32 -25.97 -17.23
C SER A 75 -0.88 -26.48 -17.31
N ALA A 76 0.11 -25.61 -17.12
CA ALA A 76 1.54 -25.96 -17.13
C ALA A 76 1.90 -27.04 -16.11
N MET A 77 1.16 -27.09 -15.01
CA MET A 77 1.38 -28.02 -13.91
C MET A 77 0.62 -29.34 -14.11
N GLY A 78 -0.23 -29.45 -15.14
CA GLY A 78 -1.06 -30.63 -15.42
C GLY A 78 -2.11 -30.89 -14.34
N LEU A 79 -2.56 -29.84 -13.66
CA LEU A 79 -3.40 -29.93 -12.47
C LEU A 79 -4.84 -29.48 -12.79
N GLU A 80 -5.80 -30.39 -12.71
CA GLU A 80 -7.22 -30.03 -12.83
C GLU A 80 -7.72 -29.40 -11.53
N PRO A 81 -8.34 -28.20 -11.57
CA PRO A 81 -8.97 -27.62 -10.41
C PRO A 81 -9.98 -28.58 -9.78
N PRO A 82 -10.09 -28.60 -8.45
CA PRO A 82 -11.09 -29.43 -7.79
C PRO A 82 -12.50 -29.03 -8.24
N GLN A 83 -13.35 -30.02 -8.47
CA GLN A 83 -14.73 -29.81 -8.90
C GLN A 83 -15.61 -29.48 -7.71
N ALA A 84 -16.37 -28.38 -7.78
CA ALA A 84 -17.29 -27.96 -6.74
C ALA A 84 -18.63 -28.69 -6.88
N THR A 85 -19.13 -29.26 -5.78
CA THR A 85 -20.43 -29.93 -5.72
C THR A 85 -21.59 -28.95 -5.54
N SER A 86 -21.32 -27.83 -4.87
CA SER A 86 -22.20 -26.67 -4.70
C SER A 86 -21.41 -25.44 -5.13
N THR A 87 -22.00 -24.56 -5.93
CA THR A 87 -21.25 -23.41 -6.46
C THR A 87 -21.53 -22.12 -5.69
N LEU A 88 -20.60 -21.17 -5.75
CA LEU A 88 -20.84 -19.81 -5.24
C LEU A 88 -22.07 -19.14 -5.90
N ALA A 89 -22.35 -19.43 -7.17
CA ALA A 89 -23.53 -18.92 -7.87
C ALA A 89 -24.82 -19.49 -7.25
N ASP A 90 -24.86 -20.79 -6.97
CA ASP A 90 -26.01 -21.43 -6.31
C ASP A 90 -26.21 -20.90 -4.89
N PHE A 91 -25.11 -20.75 -4.14
CA PHE A 91 -25.16 -20.19 -2.80
C PHE A 91 -25.71 -18.77 -2.79
N THR A 92 -25.20 -17.88 -3.67
CA THR A 92 -25.64 -16.48 -3.75
C THR A 92 -27.08 -16.34 -4.24
N ALA A 93 -27.56 -17.24 -5.10
CA ALA A 93 -28.96 -17.32 -5.51
C ALA A 93 -29.87 -17.87 -4.38
N GLY A 94 -29.35 -18.77 -3.55
CA GLY A 94 -30.05 -19.40 -2.43
C GLY A 94 -29.86 -18.67 -1.09
N ALA A 95 -29.23 -19.36 -0.12
CA ALA A 95 -29.06 -18.87 1.24
C ALA A 95 -28.24 -17.57 1.34
N GLY A 96 -27.29 -17.38 0.42
CA GLY A 96 -26.44 -16.18 0.29
C GLY A 96 -27.19 -14.93 -0.21
N SER A 97 -28.43 -15.05 -0.68
CA SER A 97 -29.26 -13.88 -1.08
C SER A 97 -29.57 -12.91 0.07
N VAL A 98 -29.22 -13.28 1.31
CA VAL A 98 -29.32 -12.45 2.52
C VAL A 98 -28.16 -11.46 2.68
N VAL A 99 -27.04 -11.64 1.97
CA VAL A 99 -25.80 -10.86 2.15
C VAL A 99 -26.01 -9.34 2.12
N PRO A 100 -26.84 -8.75 1.24
CA PRO A 100 -27.11 -7.30 1.28
C PRO A 100 -27.73 -6.83 2.61
N LEU A 101 -28.57 -7.64 3.25
CA LEU A 101 -29.13 -7.34 4.57
C LEU A 101 -28.07 -7.41 5.66
N ILE A 102 -27.17 -8.40 5.58
CA ILE A 102 -26.02 -8.52 6.49
C ILE A 102 -25.17 -7.26 6.44
N ILE A 103 -24.86 -6.78 5.23
CA ILE A 103 -24.06 -5.56 5.02
C ILE A 103 -24.76 -4.34 5.61
N ALA A 104 -26.03 -4.13 5.25
CA ALA A 104 -26.80 -2.97 5.71
C ALA A 104 -26.95 -2.95 7.24
N GLY A 105 -27.39 -4.06 7.82
CA GLY A 105 -27.54 -4.17 9.28
C GLY A 105 -26.21 -4.13 10.01
N GLY A 106 -25.17 -4.73 9.44
CA GLY A 106 -23.83 -4.73 10.02
C GLY A 106 -23.19 -3.35 10.02
N PHE A 107 -23.49 -2.54 9.00
CA PHE A 107 -22.99 -1.17 8.94
C PHE A 107 -23.67 -0.29 9.98
N VAL A 108 -24.97 -0.53 10.23
CA VAL A 108 -25.68 0.11 11.35
C VAL A 108 -25.05 -0.30 12.69
N VAL A 109 -24.81 -1.60 12.93
CA VAL A 109 -24.14 -2.07 14.16
C VAL A 109 -22.77 -1.42 14.32
N HIS A 110 -21.96 -1.39 13.25
CA HIS A 110 -20.65 -0.76 13.21
C HIS A 110 -20.72 0.73 13.58
N LEU A 111 -21.60 1.51 12.93
CA LEU A 111 -21.77 2.94 13.23
C LEU A 111 -22.27 3.19 14.65
N VAL A 112 -23.18 2.34 15.16
CA VAL A 112 -23.66 2.43 16.55
C VAL A 112 -22.51 2.20 17.54
N LEU A 113 -21.70 1.16 17.33
CA LEU A 113 -20.53 0.89 18.17
C LEU A 113 -19.50 2.02 18.11
N VAL A 114 -19.17 2.50 16.90
CA VAL A 114 -18.29 3.66 16.68
C VAL A 114 -18.81 4.90 17.41
N ARG A 115 -20.12 5.14 17.37
CA ARG A 115 -20.73 6.32 18.00
C ARG A 115 -20.79 6.23 19.53
N ILE A 116 -20.96 5.03 20.09
CA ILE A 116 -21.07 4.80 21.54
C ILE A 116 -19.68 4.76 22.20
N PHE A 117 -18.69 4.14 21.54
CA PHE A 117 -17.38 3.88 22.15
C PHE A 117 -16.28 4.75 21.51
N PRO A 118 -15.72 5.75 22.22
CA PRO A 118 -14.62 6.57 21.69
C PRO A 118 -13.34 5.79 21.34
N ALA A 119 -13.21 4.56 21.85
CA ALA A 119 -12.12 3.65 21.50
C ALA A 119 -12.24 3.10 20.06
N ALA A 120 -13.45 3.05 19.50
CA ALA A 120 -13.73 2.65 18.12
C ALA A 120 -13.45 3.83 17.17
N ARG A 121 -12.16 4.11 16.97
CA ARG A 121 -11.66 5.31 16.27
C ARG A 121 -11.76 5.25 14.75
N PHE A 122 -12.20 4.15 14.16
CA PHE A 122 -12.19 3.96 12.72
C PHE A 122 -13.56 3.61 12.16
N VAL A 123 -13.88 4.20 11.01
CA VAL A 123 -15.03 3.81 10.20
C VAL A 123 -14.51 2.99 9.02
N TYR A 124 -14.85 1.70 8.95
CA TYR A 124 -14.54 0.81 7.84
C TYR A 124 -15.30 1.22 6.57
N LEU A 125 -14.59 1.42 5.45
CA LEU A 125 -15.17 1.95 4.20
C LEU A 125 -14.88 1.14 2.94
N THR A 126 -14.28 -0.05 3.07
CA THR A 126 -13.89 -0.86 1.91
C THR A 126 -15.06 -1.74 1.44
N GLY A 127 -15.98 -1.14 0.70
CA GLY A 127 -17.29 -1.75 0.35
C GLY A 127 -17.22 -3.12 -0.34
N HIS A 128 -16.29 -3.34 -1.26
CA HIS A 128 -16.19 -4.63 -1.95
C HIS A 128 -15.78 -5.77 -1.00
N LEU A 129 -14.91 -5.51 -0.01
CA LEU A 129 -14.56 -6.48 1.03
C LEU A 129 -15.65 -6.61 2.09
N MET A 130 -16.44 -5.56 2.33
CA MET A 130 -17.64 -5.67 3.16
C MET A 130 -18.61 -6.70 2.57
N TYR A 131 -18.78 -6.72 1.25
CA TYR A 131 -19.57 -7.73 0.55
C TYR A 131 -18.97 -9.12 0.73
N TRP A 132 -17.72 -9.32 0.34
CA TRP A 132 -17.12 -10.64 0.36
C TRP A 132 -17.02 -11.25 1.76
N MET A 133 -16.63 -10.46 2.77
CA MET A 133 -16.59 -10.93 4.15
C MET A 133 -17.99 -11.28 4.67
N SER A 134 -19.03 -10.59 4.21
CA SER A 134 -20.42 -10.94 4.52
C SER A 134 -20.85 -12.25 3.85
N VAL A 135 -20.38 -12.53 2.63
CA VAL A 135 -20.57 -13.83 1.96
C VAL A 135 -19.91 -14.94 2.78
N VAL A 136 -18.66 -14.74 3.23
CA VAL A 136 -17.91 -15.71 4.05
C VAL A 136 -18.64 -16.00 5.35
N ILE A 137 -19.09 -14.97 6.08
CA ILE A 137 -19.83 -15.16 7.32
C ILE A 137 -21.15 -15.90 7.05
N ALA A 138 -21.89 -15.53 6.01
CA ALA A 138 -23.13 -16.21 5.65
C ALA A 138 -22.89 -17.68 5.32
N ALA A 139 -21.92 -17.99 4.46
CA ALA A 139 -21.57 -19.35 4.07
C ALA A 139 -21.10 -20.16 5.29
N SER A 140 -20.25 -19.58 6.14
CA SER A 140 -19.76 -20.23 7.35
C SER A 140 -20.88 -20.58 8.33
N LEU A 141 -21.87 -19.69 8.50
CA LEU A 141 -23.02 -19.95 9.38
C LEU A 141 -23.95 -21.02 8.79
N VAL A 142 -24.17 -21.01 7.48
CA VAL A 142 -24.98 -22.05 6.80
C VAL A 142 -24.29 -23.40 6.86
N GLU A 143 -22.97 -23.43 6.65
CA GLU A 143 -22.18 -24.66 6.75
C GLU A 143 -22.16 -25.22 8.19
N ALA A 144 -22.02 -24.33 9.17
CA ALA A 144 -21.96 -24.68 10.59
C ALA A 144 -23.29 -25.20 11.16
N PHE A 145 -24.42 -24.65 10.69
CA PHE A 145 -25.73 -24.84 11.32
C PHE A 145 -26.82 -25.36 10.38
N GLY A 146 -26.51 -25.58 9.10
CA GLY A 146 -27.45 -26.04 8.08
C GLY A 146 -28.42 -24.94 7.64
N ASP A 147 -29.70 -25.31 7.49
CA ASP A 147 -30.74 -24.38 7.05
C ASP A 147 -31.11 -23.39 8.17
N VAL A 148 -30.45 -22.23 8.15
CA VAL A 148 -30.70 -21.12 9.06
C VAL A 148 -31.75 -20.19 8.46
N ASN A 149 -32.78 -19.85 9.25
CA ASN A 149 -33.79 -18.88 8.84
C ASN A 149 -33.16 -17.58 8.33
N ARG A 150 -33.58 -17.11 7.15
CA ARG A 150 -33.05 -15.90 6.48
C ARG A 150 -32.92 -14.68 7.39
N TRP A 151 -33.92 -14.40 8.23
CA TRP A 151 -33.90 -13.22 9.11
C TRP A 151 -32.95 -13.38 10.29
N VAL A 152 -32.81 -14.61 10.80
CA VAL A 152 -31.83 -14.95 11.83
C VAL A 152 -30.42 -14.82 11.26
N LEU A 153 -30.18 -15.38 10.07
CA LEU A 153 -28.90 -15.29 9.37
C LEU A 153 -28.52 -13.83 9.09
N ALA A 154 -29.48 -13.01 8.64
CA ALA A 154 -29.28 -11.57 8.46
C ALA A 154 -28.86 -10.88 9.78
N ALA A 155 -29.62 -11.07 10.85
CA ALA A 155 -29.39 -10.39 12.12
C ALA A 155 -28.08 -10.81 12.78
N VAL A 156 -27.79 -12.12 12.84
CA VAL A 156 -26.55 -12.65 13.40
C VAL A 156 -25.35 -12.25 12.54
N GLY A 157 -25.46 -12.39 11.22
CA GLY A 157 -24.42 -11.97 10.29
C GLY A 157 -24.10 -10.48 10.45
N SER A 158 -25.12 -9.62 10.57
CA SER A 158 -24.95 -8.18 10.83
C SER A 158 -24.19 -7.89 12.12
N ILE A 159 -24.50 -8.59 13.22
CA ILE A 159 -23.79 -8.39 14.49
C ILE A 159 -22.32 -8.80 14.35
N LEU A 160 -22.06 -9.97 13.77
CA LEU A 160 -20.70 -10.50 13.61
C LEU A 160 -19.84 -9.60 12.71
N ILE A 161 -20.36 -9.23 11.54
CA ILE A 161 -19.61 -8.40 10.60
C ILE A 161 -19.41 -6.97 11.13
N GLY A 162 -20.41 -6.41 11.82
CA GLY A 162 -20.28 -5.10 12.47
C GLY A 162 -19.20 -5.11 13.56
N CYS A 163 -19.10 -6.19 14.35
CA CYS A 163 -18.01 -6.37 15.30
C CYS A 163 -16.64 -6.46 14.62
N TYR A 164 -16.56 -7.23 13.52
CA TYR A 164 -15.33 -7.35 12.73
C TYR A 164 -14.86 -5.99 12.19
N TRP A 165 -15.74 -5.19 11.59
CA TRP A 165 -15.39 -3.87 11.04
C TRP A 165 -14.95 -2.85 12.10
N VAL A 166 -15.43 -2.97 13.34
CA VAL A 166 -14.97 -2.14 14.45
C VAL A 166 -13.58 -2.58 14.95
N LEU A 167 -13.36 -3.89 15.09
CA LEU A 167 -12.15 -4.42 15.71
C LEU A 167 -10.96 -4.49 14.75
N GLN A 168 -11.20 -4.78 13.47
CA GLN A 168 -10.14 -5.04 12.50
C GLN A 168 -9.14 -3.87 12.32
N PRO A 169 -9.60 -2.62 12.18
CA PRO A 169 -8.69 -1.48 12.12
C PRO A 169 -7.92 -1.27 13.44
N LEU A 170 -8.50 -1.68 14.59
CA LEU A 170 -7.90 -1.45 15.90
C LEU A 170 -6.73 -2.39 16.19
N TRP A 171 -6.81 -3.68 15.80
CA TRP A 171 -5.71 -4.62 16.04
C TRP A 171 -4.53 -4.41 15.08
N THR A 172 -4.79 -3.85 13.89
CA THR A 172 -3.75 -3.49 12.91
C THR A 172 -3.11 -2.14 13.20
N ARG A 173 -3.81 -1.25 13.90
CA ARG A 173 -3.42 0.14 14.17
C ARG A 173 -1.94 0.35 14.55
N PRO A 174 -1.32 -0.39 15.49
CA PRO A 174 0.06 -0.12 15.87
C PRO A 174 1.05 -0.31 14.74
N LEU A 175 0.80 -1.28 13.85
CA LEU A 175 1.62 -1.51 12.67
C LEU A 175 1.23 -0.56 11.53
N MET A 176 -0.06 -0.29 11.36
CA MET A 176 -0.55 0.69 10.37
C MET A 176 0.07 2.07 10.60
N ARG A 177 0.18 2.50 11.86
CA ARG A 177 0.85 3.76 12.24
C ARG A 177 2.34 3.78 11.86
N LYS A 178 3.03 2.64 11.92
CA LYS A 178 4.43 2.54 11.48
C LYS A 178 4.56 2.65 9.97
N VAL A 179 3.66 1.99 9.23
CA VAL A 179 3.63 2.02 7.76
C VAL A 179 3.28 3.42 7.25
N MET A 180 2.25 4.04 7.82
CA MET A 180 1.77 5.36 7.39
C MET A 180 2.54 6.52 8.02
N GLY A 181 3.32 6.31 9.07
CA GLY A 181 4.02 7.38 9.81
C GLY A 181 3.10 8.30 10.64
N ASP A 182 1.80 8.22 10.43
CA ASP A 182 0.73 8.92 11.15
C ASP A 182 -0.38 7.92 11.53
N ASP A 183 -1.41 8.40 12.22
CA ASP A 183 -2.55 7.59 12.64
C ASP A 183 -3.83 8.02 11.91
N GLU A 184 -3.73 8.72 10.77
CA GLU A 184 -4.88 9.34 10.07
C GLU A 184 -5.73 8.33 9.29
N VAL A 185 -5.16 7.18 8.93
CA VAL A 185 -5.85 6.12 8.18
C VAL A 185 -5.68 4.77 8.86
N GLY A 186 -6.80 4.08 9.07
CA GLY A 186 -6.82 2.68 9.51
C GLY A 186 -6.79 1.71 8.32
N LEU A 187 -6.38 0.46 8.55
CA LEU A 187 -6.54 -0.58 7.54
C LEU A 187 -7.98 -1.11 7.59
N GLY A 188 -8.65 -1.15 6.45
CA GLY A 188 -9.93 -1.82 6.22
C GLY A 188 -9.79 -2.87 5.12
N HIS A 189 -9.06 -3.96 5.39
CA HIS A 189 -8.84 -5.05 4.44
C HIS A 189 -8.85 -6.40 5.16
N THR A 190 -9.22 -7.44 4.43
CA THR A 190 -9.28 -8.84 4.88
C THR A 190 -7.93 -9.58 4.86
N ASP A 191 -6.83 -8.84 4.70
CA ASP A 191 -5.45 -9.34 4.89
C ASP A 191 -4.86 -8.84 6.21
N SER A 192 -5.72 -8.43 7.14
CA SER A 192 -5.33 -7.83 8.40
C SER A 192 -4.51 -8.78 9.27
N LEU A 193 -4.82 -10.08 9.23
CA LEU A 193 -4.08 -11.11 9.95
C LEU A 193 -2.69 -11.33 9.36
N ILE A 194 -2.53 -11.27 8.03
CA ILE A 194 -1.20 -11.34 7.41
C ILE A 194 -0.38 -10.10 7.76
N ALA A 195 -0.99 -8.92 7.74
CA ALA A 195 -0.33 -7.69 8.18
C ALA A 195 0.18 -7.81 9.63
N VAL A 196 -0.66 -8.28 10.55
CA VAL A 196 -0.33 -8.48 11.97
C VAL A 196 0.73 -9.55 12.15
N ALA A 197 0.54 -10.73 11.54
CA ALA A 197 1.43 -11.86 11.71
C ALA A 197 2.79 -11.62 11.06
N SER A 198 2.84 -10.94 9.91
CA SER A 198 4.09 -10.48 9.30
C SER A 198 4.82 -9.48 10.20
N GLY A 199 4.14 -8.41 10.62
CA GLY A 199 4.78 -7.35 11.40
C GLY A 199 5.27 -7.81 12.77
N TYR A 200 4.43 -8.50 13.55
CA TYR A 200 4.84 -8.99 14.87
C TYR A 200 5.71 -10.24 14.79
N GLY A 201 5.49 -11.14 13.83
CA GLY A 201 6.32 -12.32 13.61
C GLY A 201 7.75 -11.94 13.21
N ALA A 202 7.91 -11.04 12.24
CA ALA A 202 9.23 -10.55 11.82
C ALA A 202 9.96 -9.83 12.96
N ARG A 203 9.23 -9.07 13.78
CA ARG A 203 9.77 -8.42 14.98
C ARG A 203 10.20 -9.44 16.04
N ALA A 204 9.38 -10.45 16.32
CA ALA A 204 9.66 -11.47 17.34
C ALA A 204 10.88 -12.31 16.95
N LEU A 205 11.00 -12.63 15.66
CA LEU A 205 12.14 -13.35 15.09
C LEU A 205 13.39 -12.49 14.89
N LYS A 206 13.30 -11.18 15.17
CA LYS A 206 14.40 -10.20 15.01
C LYS A 206 15.07 -10.28 13.63
N LEU A 207 14.25 -10.34 12.57
CA LEU A 207 14.75 -10.61 11.21
C LEU A 207 15.61 -9.49 10.64
N GLY A 208 15.50 -8.26 11.14
CA GLY A 208 16.28 -7.12 10.68
C GLY A 208 15.96 -5.83 11.42
N ASP A 209 16.70 -4.78 11.10
CA ASP A 209 16.45 -3.43 11.58
C ASP A 209 15.57 -2.66 10.56
N PRO A 210 14.47 -2.03 10.98
CA PRO A 210 13.52 -1.37 10.08
C PRO A 210 14.07 -0.12 9.39
N VAL A 211 15.13 0.52 9.91
CA VAL A 211 15.70 1.74 9.33
C VAL A 211 16.85 1.38 8.40
N GLU A 212 17.80 0.58 8.89
CA GLU A 212 18.99 0.21 8.09
C GLU A 212 18.64 -0.72 6.92
N HIS A 213 17.65 -1.60 7.10
CA HIS A 213 17.29 -2.62 6.12
C HIS A 213 16.00 -2.29 5.36
N ASP A 214 15.50 -1.05 5.43
CA ASP A 214 14.30 -0.64 4.70
C ASP A 214 14.44 -0.95 3.20
N SER A 215 13.51 -1.75 2.67
CA SER A 215 13.50 -2.16 1.26
C SER A 215 13.54 -0.98 0.30
N GLU A 216 12.94 0.16 0.68
CA GLU A 216 12.91 1.35 -0.17
C GLU A 216 14.29 2.01 -0.30
N ASN A 217 15.21 1.75 0.64
CA ASN A 217 16.55 2.33 0.69
C ASN A 217 17.66 1.36 0.23
N VAL A 218 17.34 0.09 -0.01
CA VAL A 218 18.34 -0.92 -0.41
C VAL A 218 19.03 -0.50 -1.70
N ARG A 219 20.37 -0.42 -1.70
CA ARG A 219 21.17 -0.11 -2.89
C ARG A 219 21.53 -1.39 -3.64
N LEU A 220 20.98 -1.54 -4.84
CA LEU A 220 21.28 -2.65 -5.75
C LEU A 220 22.51 -2.32 -6.63
N PRO A 221 23.35 -3.32 -6.97
CA PRO A 221 24.45 -3.12 -7.90
C PRO A 221 23.93 -2.69 -9.29
N LYS A 222 24.72 -1.86 -10.00
CA LYS A 222 24.30 -1.17 -11.24
C LYS A 222 23.52 -2.05 -12.25
N PRO A 223 23.93 -3.30 -12.57
CA PRO A 223 23.24 -4.12 -13.56
C PRO A 223 21.80 -4.52 -13.21
N ILE A 224 21.47 -4.60 -11.92
CA ILE A 224 20.13 -4.98 -11.43
C ILE A 224 19.43 -3.82 -10.73
N SER A 225 19.98 -2.61 -10.83
CA SER A 225 19.40 -1.41 -10.21
C SER A 225 18.01 -1.06 -10.75
N PHE A 226 17.68 -1.50 -11.97
CA PHE A 226 16.35 -1.31 -12.56
C PHE A 226 15.23 -2.05 -11.78
N PHE A 227 15.55 -3.08 -10.99
CA PHE A 227 14.57 -3.75 -10.12
C PHE A 227 14.06 -2.87 -8.97
N LYS A 228 14.66 -1.70 -8.75
CA LYS A 228 14.13 -0.69 -7.83
C LYS A 228 12.88 0.00 -8.37
N ASP A 229 12.73 0.08 -9.68
CA ASP A 229 11.50 0.60 -10.26
C ASP A 229 10.44 -0.50 -10.16
N ILE A 230 9.39 -0.25 -9.38
CA ILE A 230 8.30 -1.20 -9.17
C ILE A 230 7.69 -1.67 -10.49
N ASN A 231 7.48 -0.77 -11.46
CA ASN A 231 6.85 -1.12 -12.73
C ASN A 231 7.78 -2.00 -13.57
N VAL A 232 9.06 -1.63 -13.66
CA VAL A 232 10.06 -2.40 -14.43
C VAL A 232 10.32 -3.76 -13.78
N SER A 233 10.48 -3.79 -12.46
CA SER A 233 10.67 -5.01 -11.66
C SER A 233 9.51 -5.98 -11.88
N THR A 234 8.28 -5.49 -11.72
CA THR A 234 7.06 -6.27 -11.91
C THR A 234 6.95 -6.82 -13.33
N ALA A 235 7.08 -5.96 -14.33
CA ALA A 235 7.00 -6.36 -15.73
C ALA A 235 8.05 -7.43 -16.05
N THR A 236 9.26 -7.27 -15.54
CA THR A 236 10.36 -8.22 -15.77
C THR A 236 10.04 -9.58 -15.15
N VAL A 237 9.69 -9.62 -13.87
CA VAL A 237 9.50 -10.90 -13.17
C VAL A 237 8.29 -11.66 -13.70
N ILE A 238 7.15 -10.97 -13.90
CA ILE A 238 5.95 -11.62 -14.44
C ILE A 238 6.19 -12.10 -15.87
N SER A 239 6.93 -11.33 -16.69
CA SER A 239 7.30 -11.79 -18.04
C SER A 239 8.07 -13.10 -17.99
N VAL A 240 9.09 -13.18 -17.12
CA VAL A 240 9.91 -14.40 -16.99
C VAL A 240 9.06 -15.58 -16.57
N ILE A 241 8.23 -15.42 -15.53
CA ILE A 241 7.38 -16.52 -15.04
C ILE A 241 6.36 -16.94 -16.10
N MET A 242 5.71 -15.99 -16.77
CA MET A 242 4.73 -16.27 -17.83
C MET A 242 5.35 -16.99 -19.02
N VAL A 243 6.51 -16.52 -19.49
CA VAL A 243 7.21 -17.15 -20.61
C VAL A 243 7.58 -18.59 -20.25
N ILE A 244 8.10 -18.82 -19.05
CA ILE A 244 8.42 -20.17 -18.57
C ILE A 244 7.15 -21.03 -18.49
N ALA A 245 6.06 -20.52 -17.91
CA ALA A 245 4.81 -21.26 -17.75
C ALA A 245 4.23 -21.68 -19.11
N ILE A 246 4.25 -20.81 -20.12
CA ILE A 246 3.78 -21.11 -21.47
C ILE A 246 4.56 -22.27 -22.11
N LEU A 247 5.84 -22.47 -21.79
CA LEU A 247 6.63 -23.59 -22.33
C LEU A 247 6.11 -24.97 -21.88
N PHE A 248 5.39 -25.02 -20.76
CA PHE A 248 4.87 -26.25 -20.18
C PHE A 248 3.35 -26.36 -20.26
N ALA A 249 2.64 -25.26 -20.53
CA ALA A 249 1.18 -25.23 -20.63
C ALA A 249 0.67 -25.88 -21.93
N ASP A 250 -0.57 -26.37 -21.87
CA ASP A 250 -1.27 -26.86 -23.05
C ASP A 250 -1.48 -25.74 -24.07
N SER A 251 -1.16 -26.02 -25.34
CA SER A 251 -1.23 -25.03 -26.40
C SER A 251 -2.64 -24.53 -26.70
N GLY A 252 -3.68 -25.34 -26.42
CA GLY A 252 -5.08 -24.93 -26.49
C GLY A 252 -5.43 -23.92 -25.41
N VAL A 253 -5.02 -24.16 -24.16
CA VAL A 253 -5.21 -23.20 -23.05
C VAL A 253 -4.51 -21.88 -23.33
N VAL A 254 -3.28 -21.92 -23.82
CA VAL A 254 -2.54 -20.70 -24.20
C VAL A 254 -3.26 -19.95 -25.31
N SER A 255 -3.73 -20.65 -26.36
CA SER A 255 -4.48 -20.04 -27.47
C SER A 255 -5.80 -19.43 -26.99
N GLU A 256 -6.51 -20.08 -26.07
CA GLU A 256 -7.76 -19.57 -25.50
C GLU A 256 -7.53 -18.27 -24.71
N GLN A 257 -6.50 -18.23 -23.86
CA GLN A 257 -6.14 -17.02 -23.11
C GLN A 257 -5.65 -15.89 -24.01
N MET A 258 -5.01 -16.23 -25.12
CA MET A 258 -4.60 -15.25 -26.12
C MET A 258 -5.77 -14.62 -26.88
N GLY A 259 -6.90 -15.34 -27.00
CA GLY A 259 -8.07 -14.90 -27.76
C GLY A 259 -7.69 -14.54 -29.20
N ASP A 260 -8.09 -13.34 -29.64
CA ASP A 260 -7.83 -12.85 -31.00
C ASP A 260 -6.40 -12.31 -31.21
N ALA A 261 -5.51 -12.43 -30.22
CA ALA A 261 -4.14 -11.91 -30.34
C ALA A 261 -3.34 -12.71 -31.38
N THR A 262 -2.81 -12.02 -32.40
CA THR A 262 -2.06 -12.63 -33.52
C THR A 262 -0.55 -12.73 -33.29
N VAL A 263 -0.07 -12.25 -32.15
CA VAL A 263 1.37 -12.28 -31.78
C VAL A 263 1.80 -13.66 -31.29
N LEU A 264 3.11 -13.91 -31.22
CA LEU A 264 3.63 -15.16 -30.63
C LEU A 264 3.27 -15.27 -29.14
N PRO A 265 3.03 -16.47 -28.58
CA PRO A 265 2.67 -16.66 -27.17
C PRO A 265 3.64 -16.02 -26.18
N GLY A 266 4.95 -16.13 -26.42
CA GLY A 266 5.97 -15.49 -25.57
C GLY A 266 5.91 -13.95 -25.62
N VAL A 267 5.56 -13.37 -26.77
CA VAL A 267 5.37 -11.92 -26.91
C VAL A 267 4.08 -11.50 -26.19
N TRP A 268 3.01 -12.27 -26.34
CA TRP A 268 1.77 -12.02 -25.60
C TRP A 268 1.99 -12.07 -24.09
N ALA A 269 2.76 -13.04 -23.57
CA ALA A 269 3.14 -13.11 -22.15
C ALA A 269 3.82 -11.83 -21.65
N ILE A 270 4.78 -11.31 -22.43
CA ILE A 270 5.46 -10.05 -22.10
C ILE A 270 4.46 -8.88 -22.11
N LEU A 271 3.55 -8.82 -23.09
CA LEU A 271 2.51 -7.78 -23.14
C LEU A 271 1.56 -7.86 -21.94
N GLN A 272 1.22 -9.06 -21.44
CA GLN A 272 0.42 -9.21 -20.23
C GLN A 272 1.17 -8.74 -18.98
N ALA A 273 2.46 -9.06 -18.88
CA ALA A 273 3.29 -8.57 -17.78
C ALA A 273 3.46 -7.04 -17.78
N LEU A 274 3.59 -6.43 -18.97
CA LEU A 274 3.62 -4.97 -19.13
C LEU A 274 2.28 -4.33 -18.77
N ARG A 275 1.16 -4.93 -19.18
CA ARG A 275 -0.18 -4.49 -18.75
C ARG A 275 -0.35 -4.56 -17.24
N PHE A 276 0.13 -5.63 -16.62
CA PHE A 276 0.11 -5.78 -15.17
C PHE A 276 0.87 -4.63 -14.48
N ALA A 277 2.10 -4.35 -14.92
CA ALA A 277 2.89 -3.23 -14.38
C ALA A 277 2.20 -1.86 -14.58
N ALA A 278 1.61 -1.63 -15.77
CA ALA A 278 0.83 -0.43 -16.04
C ALA A 278 -0.41 -0.31 -15.13
N GLY A 279 -1.10 -1.42 -14.85
CA GLY A 279 -2.24 -1.48 -13.93
C GLY A 279 -1.87 -1.05 -12.51
N ILE A 280 -0.69 -1.46 -12.00
CA ILE A 280 -0.18 -1.00 -10.69
C ILE A 280 0.09 0.51 -10.71
N ALA A 281 0.72 1.04 -11.75
CA ALA A 281 1.00 2.47 -11.86
C ALA A 281 -0.31 3.29 -11.84
N ILE A 282 -1.33 2.85 -12.57
CA ILE A 282 -2.67 3.47 -12.60
C ILE A 282 -3.32 3.36 -11.22
N LEU A 283 -3.27 2.20 -10.58
CA LEU A 283 -3.80 1.97 -9.24
C LEU A 283 -3.19 2.95 -8.23
N LEU A 284 -1.86 3.07 -8.20
CA LEU A 284 -1.16 3.94 -7.25
C LEU A 284 -1.47 5.43 -7.51
N PHE A 285 -1.66 5.82 -8.78
CA PHE A 285 -2.10 7.16 -9.14
C PHE A 285 -3.51 7.45 -8.58
N GLY A 286 -4.45 6.54 -8.80
CA GLY A 286 -5.82 6.64 -8.28
C GLY A 286 -5.88 6.73 -6.76
N VAL A 287 -5.12 5.88 -6.05
CA VAL A 287 -5.04 5.87 -4.58
C VAL A 287 -4.55 7.22 -4.04
N ARG A 288 -3.47 7.79 -4.60
CA ARG A 288 -2.93 9.09 -4.14
C ARG A 288 -3.94 10.22 -4.32
N MET A 289 -4.61 10.25 -5.47
CA MET A 289 -5.65 11.25 -5.77
C MET A 289 -6.85 11.13 -4.82
N PHE A 290 -7.29 9.90 -4.55
CA PHE A 290 -8.36 9.62 -3.60
C PHE A 290 -8.00 10.01 -2.16
N LEU A 291 -6.80 9.64 -1.69
CA LEU A 291 -6.33 9.92 -0.34
C LEU A 291 -6.26 11.41 -0.03
N ALA A 292 -5.83 12.21 -1.01
CA ALA A 292 -5.72 13.66 -0.90
C ALA A 292 -7.07 14.34 -0.57
N GLU A 293 -8.19 13.71 -0.91
CA GLU A 293 -9.54 14.25 -0.66
C GLU A 293 -10.25 13.58 0.50
N ILE A 294 -10.10 12.25 0.65
CA ILE A 294 -10.84 11.52 1.67
C ILE A 294 -10.37 11.83 3.08
N VAL A 295 -9.05 11.99 3.30
CA VAL A 295 -8.50 12.27 4.64
C VAL A 295 -8.97 13.64 5.14
N PRO A 296 -8.82 14.74 4.36
CA PRO A 296 -9.40 16.02 4.75
C PRO A 296 -10.92 15.92 4.92
N ALA A 297 -11.66 15.33 3.99
CA ALA A 297 -13.12 15.25 4.10
C ALA A 297 -13.58 14.54 5.38
N PHE A 298 -12.91 13.45 5.77
CA PHE A 298 -13.26 12.70 6.97
C PHE A 298 -13.08 13.51 8.25
N LYS A 299 -12.18 14.50 8.28
CA LYS A 299 -12.07 15.42 9.42
C LYS A 299 -13.38 16.15 9.69
N GLY A 300 -14.10 16.60 8.65
CA GLY A 300 -15.40 17.24 8.81
C GLY A 300 -16.49 16.31 9.32
N LEU A 301 -16.48 15.06 8.86
CA LEU A 301 -17.39 14.03 9.37
C LEU A 301 -17.06 13.70 10.84
N SER A 302 -15.78 13.60 11.15
CA SER A 302 -15.24 13.34 12.48
C SER A 302 -15.67 14.43 13.47
N GLU A 303 -15.50 15.71 13.13
CA GLU A 303 -15.80 16.81 14.04
C GLU A 303 -17.31 16.99 14.34
N LYS A 304 -18.20 16.59 13.41
CA LYS A 304 -19.64 16.89 13.51
C LYS A 304 -20.57 15.69 13.68
N ALA A 305 -20.30 14.58 12.98
CA ALA A 305 -21.19 13.42 12.96
C ALA A 305 -20.68 12.27 13.84
N LEU A 306 -19.38 11.98 13.76
CA LEU A 306 -18.73 10.85 14.43
C LEU A 306 -17.44 11.30 15.15
N PRO A 307 -17.54 11.95 16.33
CA PRO A 307 -16.43 12.57 17.07
C PRO A 307 -15.18 11.70 17.18
N GLY A 308 -14.07 12.18 16.63
CA GLY A 308 -12.74 11.56 16.79
C GLY A 308 -12.49 10.32 15.94
N THR A 309 -13.37 10.06 14.97
CA THR A 309 -13.23 8.93 14.04
C THR A 309 -12.38 9.27 12.83
N LYS A 310 -11.81 8.23 12.22
CA LYS A 310 -10.90 8.27 11.07
C LYS A 310 -11.32 7.22 10.04
N PRO A 311 -11.00 7.40 8.75
CA PRO A 311 -11.37 6.40 7.75
C PRO A 311 -10.47 5.16 7.88
N ALA A 312 -11.06 3.98 7.84
CA ALA A 312 -10.34 2.73 7.59
C ALA A 312 -10.53 2.35 6.11
N LEU A 313 -9.40 2.29 5.40
CA LEU A 313 -9.34 2.24 3.95
C LEU A 313 -8.63 0.98 3.46
N ASP A 314 -8.81 0.74 2.18
CA ASP A 314 -8.30 -0.42 1.47
C ASP A 314 -6.76 -0.51 1.50
N LEU A 315 -6.24 -1.74 1.37
CA LEU A 315 -4.82 -2.05 1.49
C LEU A 315 -3.92 -1.25 0.55
N PRO A 316 -4.29 -0.94 -0.72
CA PRO A 316 -3.49 -0.13 -1.63
C PRO A 316 -3.01 1.23 -1.08
N VAL A 317 -3.71 1.78 -0.08
CA VAL A 317 -3.25 2.98 0.63
C VAL A 317 -1.85 2.79 1.18
N THR A 318 -1.55 1.62 1.74
CA THR A 318 -0.23 1.27 2.28
C THR A 318 0.83 1.07 1.20
N PHE A 319 0.43 0.66 -0.01
CA PHE A 319 1.37 0.39 -1.12
C PHE A 319 2.02 1.66 -1.63
N THR A 320 1.36 2.82 -1.45
CA THR A 320 1.95 4.12 -1.79
C THR A 320 3.14 4.50 -0.91
N ARG A 321 3.31 3.87 0.26
CA ARG A 321 4.39 4.14 1.22
C ARG A 321 5.60 3.23 1.04
N ALA A 322 5.40 1.96 0.71
CA ALA A 322 6.48 0.99 0.54
C ALA A 322 6.27 0.10 -0.70
N PRO A 323 6.31 0.67 -1.92
CA PRO A 323 6.06 -0.06 -3.16
C PRO A 323 7.09 -1.18 -3.41
N THR A 324 8.36 -1.00 -3.02
CA THR A 324 9.38 -2.05 -3.19
C THR A 324 9.06 -3.25 -2.28
N ALA A 325 8.63 -2.99 -1.05
CA ALA A 325 8.20 -4.03 -0.11
C ALA A 325 7.03 -4.87 -0.65
N VAL A 326 6.06 -4.23 -1.34
CA VAL A 326 4.93 -4.92 -1.97
C VAL A 326 5.43 -6.00 -2.93
N MET A 327 6.39 -5.65 -3.78
CA MET A 327 6.94 -6.57 -4.76
C MET A 327 7.72 -7.71 -4.13
N ILE A 328 8.56 -7.42 -3.13
CA ILE A 328 9.31 -8.45 -2.41
C ILE A 328 8.33 -9.46 -1.78
N GLY A 329 7.28 -8.96 -1.14
CA GLY A 329 6.24 -9.78 -0.51
C GLY A 329 5.45 -10.62 -1.53
N PHE A 330 4.99 -10.01 -2.63
CA PHE A 330 4.30 -10.71 -3.72
C PHE A 330 5.15 -11.84 -4.32
N LEU A 331 6.42 -11.58 -4.62
CA LEU A 331 7.32 -12.58 -5.22
C LEU A 331 7.61 -13.72 -4.25
N ALA A 332 7.90 -13.41 -2.99
CA ALA A 332 8.10 -14.43 -1.97
C ALA A 332 6.83 -15.28 -1.78
N SER A 333 5.65 -14.66 -1.75
CA SER A 333 4.36 -15.35 -1.65
C SER A 333 4.12 -16.27 -2.85
N THR A 334 4.37 -15.79 -4.07
CA THR A 334 4.18 -16.56 -5.29
C THR A 334 5.11 -17.76 -5.36
N VAL A 335 6.41 -17.56 -5.08
CA VAL A 335 7.40 -18.65 -5.09
C VAL A 335 7.03 -19.73 -4.07
N VAL A 336 6.65 -19.34 -2.85
CA VAL A 336 6.25 -20.29 -1.81
C VAL A 336 4.97 -21.02 -2.20
N PHE A 337 3.97 -20.33 -2.73
CA PHE A 337 2.72 -20.96 -3.16
C PHE A 337 2.94 -21.97 -4.28
N LEU A 338 3.75 -21.63 -5.30
CA LEU A 338 4.09 -22.56 -6.39
C LEU A 338 4.89 -23.77 -5.89
N ALA A 339 5.80 -23.57 -4.93
CA ALA A 339 6.52 -24.67 -4.30
C ALA A 339 5.57 -25.60 -3.53
N LEU A 340 4.63 -25.05 -2.74
CA LEU A 340 3.64 -25.85 -2.01
C LEU A 340 2.65 -26.53 -2.94
N MET A 341 2.29 -25.92 -4.06
CA MET A 341 1.50 -26.54 -5.11
C MET A 341 2.17 -27.81 -5.66
N LEU A 342 3.46 -27.76 -5.97
CA LEU A 342 4.22 -28.96 -6.38
C LEU A 342 4.19 -30.04 -5.29
N VAL A 343 4.40 -29.66 -4.03
CA VAL A 343 4.40 -30.60 -2.90
C VAL A 343 3.02 -31.23 -2.71
N PHE A 344 1.95 -30.44 -2.75
CA PHE A 344 0.58 -30.92 -2.54
C PHE A 344 0.11 -31.81 -3.69
N ALA A 345 0.47 -31.45 -4.92
CA ALA A 345 0.25 -32.28 -6.09
C ALA A 345 1.03 -33.60 -6.02
N ALA A 346 2.33 -33.57 -5.70
CA ALA A 346 3.17 -34.77 -5.62
C ALA A 346 2.77 -35.72 -4.49
N THR A 347 2.20 -35.19 -3.40
CA THR A 347 1.66 -35.99 -2.29
C THR A 347 0.24 -36.48 -2.53
N GLY A 348 -0.43 -36.01 -3.58
CA GLY A 348 -1.83 -36.32 -3.87
C GLY A 348 -2.80 -35.74 -2.84
N TRP A 349 -2.39 -34.75 -2.04
CA TRP A 349 -3.22 -34.19 -0.98
C TRP A 349 -4.33 -33.29 -1.53
N PHE A 350 -3.96 -32.30 -2.32
CA PHE A 350 -4.90 -31.33 -2.87
C PHE A 350 -4.32 -30.63 -4.10
N VAL A 351 -5.17 -30.28 -5.06
CA VAL A 351 -4.77 -29.47 -6.21
C VAL A 351 -5.04 -28.01 -5.92
N LEU A 352 -3.97 -27.27 -5.64
CA LEU A 352 -4.05 -25.82 -5.45
C LEU A 352 -4.33 -25.11 -6.77
N VAL A 353 -5.18 -24.10 -6.70
CA VAL A 353 -5.52 -23.17 -7.78
C VAL A 353 -4.90 -21.83 -7.42
N PRO A 354 -3.94 -21.28 -8.20
CA PRO A 354 -3.18 -20.11 -7.79
C PRO A 354 -4.06 -18.85 -7.71
N PRO A 355 -4.31 -18.30 -6.50
CA PRO A 355 -5.18 -17.14 -6.32
C PRO A 355 -4.37 -15.87 -6.49
N MET A 356 -4.11 -15.51 -7.74
CA MET A 356 -3.12 -14.48 -8.07
C MET A 356 -3.41 -13.11 -7.44
N ILE A 357 -4.68 -12.74 -7.29
CA ILE A 357 -5.07 -11.52 -6.58
C ILE A 357 -4.58 -11.58 -5.13
N MET A 358 -4.82 -12.68 -4.43
CA MET A 358 -4.50 -12.82 -3.00
C MET A 358 -3.00 -13.03 -2.78
N LEU A 359 -2.29 -13.60 -3.76
CA LEU A 359 -0.83 -13.63 -3.76
C LEU A 359 -0.23 -12.23 -3.86
N PHE A 360 -0.82 -11.34 -4.67
CA PHE A 360 -0.35 -9.96 -4.82
C PHE A 360 -0.76 -9.07 -3.64
N PHE A 361 -2.05 -9.01 -3.30
CA PHE A 361 -2.54 -8.14 -2.23
C PHE A 361 -2.10 -8.65 -0.86
N GLY A 362 -2.36 -9.91 -0.52
CA GLY A 362 -1.92 -10.50 0.74
C GLY A 362 -0.39 -10.56 0.86
N GLY A 363 0.31 -10.93 -0.22
CA GLY A 363 1.78 -10.88 -0.27
C GLY A 363 2.30 -9.45 -0.10
N GLY A 364 1.63 -8.47 -0.72
CA GLY A 364 1.91 -7.06 -0.58
C GLY A 364 1.68 -6.53 0.84
N ALA A 365 0.59 -6.93 1.50
CA ALA A 365 0.36 -6.65 2.91
C ALA A 365 1.48 -7.22 3.77
N GLY A 366 1.79 -8.51 3.61
CA GLY A 366 2.89 -9.15 4.31
C GLY A 366 4.21 -8.41 4.09
N GLY A 367 4.48 -8.02 2.84
CA GLY A 367 5.62 -7.23 2.41
C GLY A 367 5.75 -5.90 3.16
N VAL A 368 4.74 -5.03 3.03
CA VAL A 368 4.73 -3.67 3.58
C VAL A 368 4.78 -3.68 5.10
N PHE A 369 3.94 -4.49 5.75
CA PHE A 369 3.87 -4.53 7.20
C PHE A 369 5.10 -5.21 7.81
N GLY A 370 5.69 -6.20 7.13
CA GLY A 370 6.96 -6.81 7.54
C GLY A 370 8.14 -5.85 7.37
N ASN A 371 8.20 -5.10 6.26
CA ASN A 371 9.23 -4.10 6.00
C ASN A 371 9.26 -3.02 7.08
N ALA A 372 8.09 -2.52 7.49
CA ALA A 372 7.96 -1.48 8.51
C ALA A 372 8.52 -1.88 9.90
N VAL A 373 8.83 -3.17 10.14
CA VAL A 373 9.37 -3.63 11.43
C VAL A 373 10.72 -4.33 11.33
N ALA A 374 11.08 -4.88 10.17
CA ALA A 374 12.31 -5.66 10.00
C ALA A 374 12.97 -5.50 8.61
N GLY A 375 12.59 -4.49 7.83
CA GLY A 375 13.16 -4.23 6.51
C GLY A 375 12.82 -5.30 5.47
N TRP A 376 13.62 -5.39 4.41
CA TRP A 376 13.40 -6.32 3.28
C TRP A 376 13.29 -7.79 3.72
N ARG A 377 13.94 -8.20 4.81
CA ARG A 377 13.82 -9.55 5.38
C ARG A 377 12.44 -9.79 5.98
N GLY A 378 11.89 -8.77 6.65
CA GLY A 378 10.50 -8.78 7.09
C GLY A 378 9.52 -8.87 5.91
N ALA A 379 9.82 -8.17 4.80
CA ALA A 379 8.99 -8.24 3.60
C ALA A 379 8.95 -9.66 3.00
N ILE A 380 10.10 -10.33 2.90
CA ILE A 380 10.17 -11.74 2.46
C ILE A 380 9.39 -12.64 3.41
N PHE A 381 9.59 -12.49 4.73
CA PHE A 381 8.88 -13.29 5.72
C PHE A 381 7.36 -13.14 5.60
N GLY A 382 6.86 -11.92 5.42
CA GLY A 382 5.44 -11.67 5.20
C GLY A 382 4.91 -12.33 3.93
N GLY A 383 5.66 -12.27 2.83
CA GLY A 383 5.31 -12.98 1.60
C GLY A 383 5.28 -14.50 1.79
N VAL A 384 6.32 -15.07 2.41
CA VAL A 384 6.38 -16.51 2.73
C VAL A 384 5.17 -16.94 3.57
N LEU A 385 4.84 -16.17 4.60
CA LEU A 385 3.69 -16.45 5.46
C LEU A 385 2.38 -16.44 4.67
N ASN A 386 2.20 -15.44 3.80
CA ASN A 386 1.01 -15.37 2.94
C ASN A 386 0.91 -16.59 2.01
N GLY A 387 2.01 -16.96 1.33
CA GLY A 387 2.04 -18.14 0.47
C GLY A 387 1.63 -19.42 1.21
N ILE A 388 2.13 -19.62 2.42
CA ILE A 388 1.75 -20.76 3.27
C ILE A 388 0.27 -20.69 3.67
N VAL A 389 -0.20 -19.54 4.13
CA VAL A 389 -1.59 -19.35 4.58
C VAL A 389 -2.57 -19.59 3.43
N LEU A 390 -2.27 -19.10 2.23
CA LEU A 390 -3.13 -19.34 1.06
C LEU A 390 -3.11 -20.81 0.64
N SER A 391 -1.94 -21.45 0.56
CA SER A 391 -1.85 -22.87 0.16
C SER A 391 -2.56 -23.81 1.15
N VAL A 392 -2.23 -23.70 2.44
CA VAL A 392 -2.86 -24.55 3.47
C VAL A 392 -4.31 -24.16 3.69
N GLY A 393 -4.58 -22.85 3.67
CA GLY A 393 -5.91 -22.27 3.79
C GLY A 393 -6.87 -22.84 2.76
N GLN A 394 -6.47 -22.82 1.49
CA GLN A 394 -7.27 -23.30 0.38
C GLN A 394 -7.57 -24.80 0.47
N ALA A 395 -6.55 -25.62 0.78
CA ALA A 395 -6.73 -27.07 0.87
C ALA A 395 -7.71 -27.46 1.99
N ILE A 396 -7.64 -26.79 3.15
CA ILE A 396 -8.56 -27.03 4.26
C ILE A 396 -9.94 -26.43 3.93
N GLY A 397 -9.97 -25.16 3.52
CA GLY A 397 -11.18 -24.39 3.27
C GLY A 397 -12.07 -25.00 2.21
N TRP A 398 -11.50 -25.62 1.16
CA TRP A 398 -12.27 -26.27 0.11
C TRP A 398 -13.21 -27.35 0.67
N SER A 399 -12.67 -28.20 1.56
CA SER A 399 -13.45 -29.24 2.22
C SER A 399 -14.44 -28.69 3.24
N LEU A 400 -14.09 -27.58 3.90
CA LEU A 400 -14.97 -26.97 4.89
C LEU A 400 -16.21 -26.36 4.26
N TYR A 401 -16.13 -25.76 3.08
CA TYR A 401 -17.27 -25.17 2.38
C TYR A 401 -17.95 -26.12 1.38
N ALA A 402 -17.73 -27.44 1.50
CA ALA A 402 -18.26 -28.45 0.58
C ALA A 402 -19.79 -28.37 0.37
N GLY A 403 -20.54 -28.04 1.42
CA GLY A 403 -22.00 -27.92 1.35
C GLY A 403 -22.51 -26.63 0.72
N THR A 404 -21.70 -25.57 0.72
CA THR A 404 -22.11 -24.22 0.32
C THR A 404 -21.41 -23.71 -0.94
N ALA A 405 -20.13 -23.35 -0.84
CA ALA A 405 -19.35 -22.76 -1.93
C ALA A 405 -17.85 -23.00 -1.71
N PRO A 406 -17.30 -24.16 -2.10
CA PRO A 406 -15.88 -24.49 -2.00
C PRO A 406 -14.97 -23.47 -2.68
N GLU A 407 -15.46 -22.80 -3.73
CA GLU A 407 -14.72 -21.77 -4.46
C GLU A 407 -14.35 -20.57 -3.57
N LEU A 408 -15.06 -20.34 -2.45
CA LEU A 408 -14.65 -19.34 -1.48
C LEU A 408 -13.23 -19.60 -0.95
N ALA A 409 -12.80 -20.86 -0.87
CA ALA A 409 -11.45 -21.22 -0.45
C ALA A 409 -10.38 -20.86 -1.48
N THR A 410 -10.72 -20.67 -2.75
CA THR A 410 -9.75 -20.22 -3.78
C THR A 410 -9.75 -18.71 -3.95
N LEU A 411 -10.75 -18.03 -3.39
CA LEU A 411 -10.92 -16.57 -3.41
C LEU A 411 -10.62 -15.93 -2.05
N ALA A 412 -10.19 -16.72 -1.06
CA ALA A 412 -10.08 -16.28 0.32
C ALA A 412 -8.79 -15.53 0.62
N ASP A 413 -8.93 -14.41 1.32
CA ASP A 413 -7.85 -13.79 2.08
C ASP A 413 -7.65 -14.49 3.44
N ALA A 414 -6.57 -14.14 4.12
CA ALA A 414 -6.25 -14.74 5.41
C ALA A 414 -7.32 -14.56 6.49
N ASP A 415 -7.99 -13.40 6.54
CA ASP A 415 -9.08 -13.17 7.50
C ASP A 415 -10.28 -14.07 7.20
N TRP A 416 -10.52 -14.42 5.93
CA TRP A 416 -11.65 -15.26 5.54
C TRP A 416 -11.45 -16.67 6.06
N TYR A 417 -10.24 -17.22 5.94
CA TYR A 417 -9.92 -18.52 6.53
C TYR A 417 -10.08 -18.48 8.04
N ALA A 418 -9.51 -17.49 8.72
CA ALA A 418 -9.56 -17.42 10.17
C ALA A 418 -10.99 -17.29 10.71
N VAL A 419 -11.79 -16.39 10.14
CA VAL A 419 -13.19 -16.20 10.56
C VAL A 419 -14.04 -17.40 10.16
N GLY A 420 -13.88 -17.93 8.95
CA GLY A 420 -14.62 -19.09 8.49
C GLY A 420 -14.36 -20.32 9.36
N TRP A 421 -13.08 -20.62 9.64
CA TRP A 421 -12.69 -21.73 10.51
C TRP A 421 -13.18 -21.52 11.94
N ALA A 422 -13.11 -20.30 12.47
CA ALA A 422 -13.63 -20.00 13.79
C ALA A 422 -15.15 -20.23 13.87
N LEU A 423 -15.92 -19.74 12.89
CA LEU A 423 -17.38 -19.88 12.90
C LEU A 423 -17.82 -21.33 12.70
N ILE A 424 -17.24 -22.05 11.75
CA ILE A 424 -17.56 -23.46 11.49
C ILE A 424 -17.12 -24.33 12.67
N GLY A 425 -15.89 -24.12 13.17
CA GLY A 425 -15.36 -24.84 14.32
C GLY A 425 -16.18 -24.61 15.58
N LEU A 426 -16.51 -23.37 15.93
CA LEU A 426 -17.36 -23.06 17.07
C LEU A 426 -18.79 -23.56 16.88
N GLY A 427 -19.30 -23.59 15.64
CA GLY A 427 -20.60 -24.17 15.33
C GLY A 427 -20.70 -25.65 15.71
N SER A 428 -19.66 -26.43 15.40
CA SER A 428 -19.59 -27.84 15.81
C SER A 428 -19.62 -28.02 17.34
N LEU A 429 -18.98 -27.12 18.09
CA LEU A 429 -18.95 -27.15 19.56
C LEU A 429 -20.29 -26.72 20.18
N LEU A 430 -21.00 -25.80 19.52
CA LEU A 430 -22.27 -25.26 19.98
C LEU A 430 -23.48 -26.02 19.44
N ALA A 431 -23.27 -27.06 18.63
CA ALA A 431 -24.33 -27.91 18.08
C ALA A 431 -25.39 -28.38 19.10
N PRO A 432 -25.06 -28.69 20.38
CA PRO A 432 -26.06 -29.07 21.39
C PRO A 432 -27.10 -27.97 21.71
N LEU A 433 -26.82 -26.70 21.39
CA LEU A 433 -27.72 -25.58 21.63
C LEU A 433 -28.77 -25.38 20.52
N GLY A 434 -28.68 -26.16 19.44
CA GLY A 434 -29.59 -26.07 18.30
C GLY A 434 -29.65 -24.65 17.71
N ALA A 435 -30.86 -24.18 17.37
CA ALA A 435 -31.06 -22.87 16.74
C ALA A 435 -30.58 -21.67 17.57
N TRP A 436 -30.38 -21.83 18.89
CA TRP A 436 -29.86 -20.77 19.75
C TRP A 436 -28.35 -20.58 19.62
N ALA A 437 -27.61 -21.56 19.10
CA ALA A 437 -26.16 -21.49 18.94
C ALA A 437 -25.71 -20.27 18.14
N VAL A 438 -26.44 -19.94 17.08
CA VAL A 438 -26.16 -18.83 16.16
C VAL A 438 -26.27 -17.48 16.88
N TRP A 439 -27.25 -17.34 17.77
CA TRP A 439 -27.40 -16.15 18.62
C TRP A 439 -26.35 -16.06 19.72
N VAL A 440 -25.95 -17.19 20.30
CA VAL A 440 -24.87 -17.24 21.30
C VAL A 440 -23.55 -16.78 20.68
N LEU A 441 -23.25 -17.17 19.45
CA LEU A 441 -22.08 -16.68 18.72
C LEU A 441 -22.10 -15.16 18.53
N ALA A 442 -23.19 -14.61 17.99
CA ALA A 442 -23.33 -13.16 17.82
C ALA A 442 -23.25 -12.42 19.16
N GLY A 443 -23.94 -12.93 20.19
CA GLY A 443 -23.94 -12.34 21.53
C GLY A 443 -22.54 -12.35 22.15
N ALA A 444 -21.82 -13.46 22.05
CA ALA A 444 -20.44 -13.58 22.54
C ALA A 444 -19.50 -12.61 21.80
N ALA A 445 -19.56 -12.55 20.47
CA ALA A 445 -18.76 -11.63 19.67
C ALA A 445 -19.04 -10.16 20.06
N LEU A 446 -20.31 -9.80 20.25
CA LEU A 446 -20.69 -8.45 20.67
C LEU A 446 -20.20 -8.12 22.08
N VAL A 447 -20.36 -9.03 23.04
CA VAL A 447 -19.89 -8.85 24.42
C VAL A 447 -18.37 -8.71 24.46
N ILE A 448 -17.63 -9.56 23.73
CA ILE A 448 -16.17 -9.47 23.61
C ILE A 448 -15.77 -8.13 22.99
N THR A 449 -16.43 -7.71 21.92
CA THR A 449 -16.18 -6.43 21.25
C THR A 449 -16.36 -5.25 22.22
N ILE A 450 -17.50 -5.22 22.93
CA ILE A 450 -17.78 -4.19 23.94
C ILE A 450 -16.73 -4.22 25.05
N ALA A 451 -16.36 -5.40 25.55
CA ALA A 451 -15.34 -5.53 26.58
C ALA A 451 -13.98 -4.97 26.13
N ILE A 452 -13.54 -5.31 24.90
CA ILE A 452 -12.31 -4.78 24.31
C ILE A 452 -12.38 -3.25 24.21
N LEU A 453 -13.49 -2.70 23.69
CA LEU A 453 -13.66 -1.25 23.53
C LEU A 453 -13.66 -0.51 24.88
N VAL A 454 -14.30 -1.07 25.91
CA VAL A 454 -14.29 -0.50 27.26
C VAL A 454 -12.89 -0.52 27.87
N VAL A 455 -12.15 -1.63 27.71
CA VAL A 455 -10.76 -1.74 28.21
C VAL A 455 -9.84 -0.75 27.50
N LEU A 456 -9.94 -0.64 26.17
CA LEU A 456 -9.14 0.31 25.39
C LEU A 456 -9.48 1.77 25.73
N GLY A 457 -10.76 2.09 25.94
CA GLY A 457 -11.21 3.43 26.32
C GLY A 457 -10.73 3.86 27.71
N ARG A 458 -10.63 2.92 28.67
CA ARG A 458 -10.04 3.19 30.00
C ARG A 458 -8.55 3.48 29.93
N ARG A 459 -7.82 2.79 29.06
CA ARG A 459 -6.38 3.03 28.88
C ARG A 459 -6.10 4.43 28.32
N SER A 460 -6.85 4.86 27.30
CA SER A 460 -6.63 6.19 26.69
C SER A 460 -7.06 7.38 27.57
N SER A 461 -7.90 7.15 28.58
CA SER A 461 -8.26 8.17 29.57
C SER A 461 -7.23 8.26 30.71
N SER A 462 -6.56 7.14 31.04
CA SER A 462 -5.52 7.09 32.08
C SER A 462 -4.17 7.68 31.64
N THR A 463 -3.84 7.67 30.34
CA THR A 463 -2.57 8.23 29.85
C THR A 463 -2.60 9.73 29.55
N GLY A 464 -3.77 10.37 29.63
CA GLY A 464 -3.94 11.82 29.47
C GLY A 464 -3.23 12.68 30.54
N THR A 465 -2.63 12.07 31.57
CA THR A 465 -1.86 12.77 32.62
C THR A 465 -0.38 12.38 32.68
N GLY A 466 0.16 11.61 31.73
CA GLY A 466 1.55 11.13 31.84
C GLY A 466 2.33 10.84 30.55
N GLU A 467 1.70 10.74 29.38
CA GLU A 467 2.41 10.41 28.13
C GLU A 467 3.17 11.58 27.49
N GLY A 468 2.94 12.82 27.94
CA GLY A 468 3.68 14.00 27.48
C GLY A 468 5.16 14.06 27.92
N ALA A 469 5.61 13.18 28.83
CA ALA A 469 6.94 13.25 29.42
C ALA A 469 7.81 11.99 29.26
N ALA A 470 7.27 10.86 28.81
CA ALA A 470 7.97 9.56 28.85
C ALA A 470 8.31 8.93 27.48
N GLU A 471 7.65 9.34 26.38
CA GLU A 471 8.01 8.88 25.01
C GLU A 471 8.89 9.87 24.24
N ALA A 472 9.25 11.00 24.85
CA ALA A 472 10.21 11.99 24.32
C ALA A 472 11.68 11.65 24.65
N ARG A 473 12.04 10.36 24.71
CA ARG A 473 13.44 9.91 24.80
C ARG A 473 13.75 8.90 23.69
N VAL A 474 13.67 9.36 22.45
CA VAL A 474 14.74 9.06 21.50
C VAL A 474 15.89 9.98 21.91
N PRO A 475 17.13 9.48 22.15
CA PRO A 475 18.22 10.38 22.46
C PRO A 475 18.52 11.24 21.23
N ALA A 476 18.13 12.50 21.29
CA ALA A 476 18.76 13.55 20.51
C ALA A 476 20.11 13.90 21.18
N ALA A 477 21.13 14.11 20.32
CA ALA A 477 22.51 14.55 20.54
C ALA A 477 23.53 13.44 20.19
N VAL A 478 24.57 13.67 19.37
CA VAL A 478 25.41 14.88 19.22
C VAL A 478 25.99 14.93 17.79
N GLY A 479 25.99 16.12 17.18
CA GLY A 479 26.78 16.42 15.98
C GLY A 479 28.25 16.74 16.29
N ALA A 480 29.09 16.54 15.28
CA ALA A 480 30.45 17.07 15.11
C ALA A 480 31.54 16.64 16.11
N GLY A 481 32.53 15.89 15.59
CA GLY A 481 33.78 15.59 16.27
C GLY A 481 34.81 15.01 15.29
N ALA A 482 35.53 15.91 14.62
CA ALA A 482 36.88 15.80 14.06
C ALA A 482 37.42 14.42 13.63
N VAL A 483 37.71 14.31 12.34
CA VAL A 483 38.69 13.37 11.79
C VAL A 483 40.07 13.77 12.33
N ALA A 484 40.59 13.00 13.28
CA ALA A 484 41.98 13.05 13.68
C ALA A 484 42.78 12.08 12.80
N VAL A 485 43.81 12.63 12.16
CA VAL A 485 44.82 11.95 11.36
C VAL A 485 45.78 11.27 12.33
N ASP A 486 45.88 9.94 12.28
CA ASP A 486 46.98 9.21 12.90
C ASP A 486 48.00 8.82 11.82
N GLN A 487 49.22 9.29 12.06
CA GLN A 487 50.41 9.21 11.23
C GLN A 487 51.48 8.48 12.05
N GLU A 488 51.72 7.19 11.78
CA GLU A 488 52.93 6.46 12.20
C GLU A 488 53.29 5.50 11.05
N ALA A 489 54.27 5.81 10.19
CA ALA A 489 55.72 5.74 10.39
C ALA A 489 56.25 4.30 10.61
N ASN A 490 56.66 3.65 9.51
CA ASN A 490 57.85 2.78 9.43
C ASN A 490 58.18 2.50 7.94
N GLY A 491 59.29 3.06 7.45
CA GLY A 491 59.88 2.75 6.13
C GLY A 491 60.87 1.57 6.21
N PRO A 492 61.91 1.49 5.34
CA PRO A 492 62.08 1.99 3.97
C PRO A 492 62.36 0.79 2.99
N GLU A 493 62.42 0.90 1.66
CA GLU A 493 63.58 1.27 0.81
C GLU A 493 63.32 0.80 -0.67
N PRO A 494 64.16 1.07 -1.71
CA PRO A 494 63.81 1.98 -2.82
C PRO A 494 64.00 1.37 -4.25
N VAL A 495 64.25 2.23 -5.26
CA VAL A 495 64.70 1.98 -6.67
C VAL A 495 63.53 2.02 -7.69
N SER A 496 63.44 2.83 -8.77
CA SER A 496 64.38 3.60 -9.60
C SER A 496 63.61 4.59 -10.50
N SER A 497 64.27 5.67 -10.92
CA SER A 497 64.05 6.39 -12.21
C SER A 497 65.33 6.13 -13.07
N PRO A 498 65.46 6.46 -14.38
CA PRO A 498 64.76 7.51 -15.14
C PRO A 498 64.51 7.21 -16.66
N GLY A 499 63.87 8.14 -17.39
CA GLY A 499 63.83 8.09 -18.86
C GLY A 499 63.26 9.35 -19.53
N ARG A 500 64.10 10.05 -20.28
CA ARG A 500 63.92 11.34 -20.99
C ARG A 500 63.20 11.25 -22.35
N ALA A 501 62.91 12.45 -22.89
CA ALA A 501 62.94 12.87 -24.32
C ALA A 501 61.56 12.91 -25.01
N SER A 502 60.95 14.07 -25.33
CA SER A 502 61.26 15.14 -26.33
C SER A 502 60.51 14.94 -27.66
N SER A 503 59.68 15.93 -28.08
CA SER A 503 59.74 16.58 -29.42
C SER A 503 58.46 17.36 -29.78
N ASP A 504 58.62 18.67 -29.95
CA ASP A 504 58.12 19.59 -31.00
C ASP A 504 56.81 19.32 -31.77
N ALA A 505 55.94 20.35 -31.80
CA ALA A 505 55.67 21.24 -32.97
C ALA A 505 54.19 21.70 -33.07
N GLY A 506 53.96 23.02 -33.09
CA GLY A 506 52.66 23.68 -33.37
C GLY A 506 52.29 23.72 -34.87
N PRO A 507 51.21 24.42 -35.29
CA PRO A 507 51.01 25.87 -35.06
C PRO A 507 49.56 26.30 -34.67
N GLY A 508 49.41 27.55 -34.21
CA GLY A 508 48.14 28.18 -33.76
C GLY A 508 47.12 28.52 -34.87
N PRO A 509 46.02 29.27 -34.60
CA PRO A 509 46.14 30.66 -34.12
C PRO A 509 45.15 31.15 -33.04
N ALA A 510 45.66 32.10 -32.24
CA ALA A 510 45.08 33.29 -31.61
C ALA A 510 43.56 33.40 -31.34
N ALA A 511 43.21 33.65 -30.07
CA ALA A 511 42.44 34.83 -29.67
C ALA A 511 42.48 35.09 -28.15
N ALA A 512 42.68 36.36 -27.80
CA ALA A 512 42.21 37.09 -26.62
C ALA A 512 42.69 36.66 -25.21
N THR A 513 43.69 37.41 -24.77
CA THR A 513 44.04 37.77 -23.39
C THR A 513 42.79 37.99 -22.51
N THR A 514 42.64 37.18 -21.46
CA THR A 514 41.73 37.49 -20.34
C THR A 514 42.59 37.89 -19.13
N PRO A 515 42.32 39.00 -18.43
CA PRO A 515 43.14 39.43 -17.30
C PRO A 515 43.02 38.43 -16.15
N ALA A 516 44.14 38.22 -15.45
CA ALA A 516 44.19 37.52 -14.18
C ALA A 516 43.18 38.15 -13.21
N ALA A 517 42.17 37.37 -12.81
CA ALA A 517 41.27 37.76 -11.73
C ALA A 517 42.01 37.59 -10.41
N SER A 518 42.25 38.74 -9.79
CA SER A 518 42.66 38.91 -8.40
C SER A 518 41.76 38.12 -7.46
N THR A 519 42.39 37.40 -6.53
CA THR A 519 41.80 36.95 -5.28
C THR A 519 41.24 38.16 -4.52
N SER A 520 39.93 38.32 -4.53
CA SER A 520 39.20 39.18 -3.59
C SER A 520 38.17 38.33 -2.86
N SER A 521 38.10 38.54 -1.55
CA SER A 521 37.10 37.98 -0.66
C SER A 521 35.69 38.41 -1.09
N GLY A 522 34.80 37.44 -1.33
CA GLY A 522 33.36 37.51 -1.09
C GLY A 522 32.60 38.68 -1.73
N ASP A 523 32.31 38.59 -3.02
CA ASP A 523 31.19 39.31 -3.61
C ASP A 523 30.02 38.33 -3.71
N ARG A 524 29.09 38.40 -2.75
CA ARG A 524 27.89 37.57 -2.71
C ARG A 524 26.86 38.22 -3.64
N PRO A 525 26.14 37.48 -4.48
CA PRO A 525 25.11 38.09 -5.31
C PRO A 525 24.04 38.72 -4.40
N GLU A 526 23.65 39.96 -4.72
CA GLU A 526 22.61 40.71 -4.00
C GLU A 526 21.24 40.01 -4.06
N MET A 527 21.08 39.07 -5.00
CA MET A 527 19.90 38.24 -5.18
C MET A 527 20.30 36.84 -5.65
N LEU A 528 19.88 35.80 -4.92
CA LEU A 528 20.15 34.39 -5.24
C LEU A 528 19.32 33.91 -6.44
N ASP A 529 19.93 33.21 -7.39
CA ASP A 529 19.19 32.44 -8.40
C ASP A 529 18.97 31.00 -7.92
N VAL A 530 17.70 30.63 -7.71
CA VAL A 530 17.29 29.36 -7.12
C VAL A 530 16.45 28.56 -8.12
N LEU A 531 16.86 27.33 -8.40
CA LEU A 531 16.18 26.44 -9.34
C LEU A 531 15.49 25.27 -8.63
N ALA A 532 14.16 25.20 -8.76
CA ALA A 532 13.36 24.08 -8.28
C ALA A 532 13.22 23.00 -9.36
N VAL A 533 13.70 21.78 -9.09
CA VAL A 533 13.73 20.69 -10.08
C VAL A 533 12.87 19.50 -9.64
N CYS A 534 12.09 18.94 -10.58
CA CYS A 534 11.27 17.74 -10.34
C CYS A 534 11.31 16.75 -11.50
N GLY A 535 11.07 15.46 -11.23
CA GLY A 535 11.25 14.38 -12.21
C GLY A 535 10.17 14.20 -13.26
N ALA A 536 8.93 14.67 -13.05
CA ALA A 536 7.84 14.49 -14.02
C ALA A 536 6.60 15.35 -13.73
N GLY A 537 6.67 16.66 -13.98
CA GLY A 537 5.49 17.52 -14.12
C GLY A 537 5.63 18.92 -13.54
N MET A 538 5.24 19.94 -14.33
CA MET A 538 5.32 21.37 -13.94
C MET A 538 4.60 21.69 -12.62
N GLY A 539 3.64 20.87 -12.17
CA GLY A 539 2.91 21.08 -10.91
C GLY A 539 3.76 20.90 -9.65
N SER A 540 4.60 19.86 -9.58
CA SER A 540 5.41 19.58 -8.38
C SER A 540 6.56 20.57 -8.24
N SER A 541 7.19 20.95 -9.36
CA SER A 541 8.22 22.00 -9.36
C SER A 541 7.61 23.38 -9.08
N LEU A 542 6.36 23.65 -9.47
CA LEU A 542 5.65 24.89 -9.13
C LEU A 542 5.29 24.96 -7.63
N ILE A 543 4.83 23.85 -7.04
CA ILE A 543 4.54 23.79 -5.59
C ILE A 543 5.84 24.02 -4.81
N LEU A 544 6.91 23.29 -5.15
CA LEU A 544 8.20 23.44 -4.51
C LEU A 544 8.74 24.87 -4.65
N ARG A 545 8.63 25.46 -5.85
CA ARG A 545 8.98 26.87 -6.09
C ARG A 545 8.21 27.81 -5.17
N THR A 546 6.90 27.65 -5.08
CA THR A 546 6.04 28.53 -4.28
C THR A 546 6.30 28.40 -2.79
N THR A 547 6.57 27.18 -2.30
CA THR A 547 6.91 26.94 -0.89
C THR A 547 8.29 27.47 -0.55
N ALA A 548 9.28 27.25 -1.43
CA ALA A 548 10.64 27.76 -1.23
C ALA A 548 10.73 29.29 -1.32
N GLU A 549 9.91 29.92 -2.17
CA GLU A 549 9.80 31.37 -2.25
C GLU A 549 9.32 31.96 -0.91
N LYS A 550 8.28 31.35 -0.32
CA LYS A 550 7.79 31.73 1.03
C LYS A 550 8.83 31.46 2.12
N ALA A 551 9.62 30.39 1.99
CA ALA A 551 10.66 30.05 2.96
C ALA A 551 11.79 31.08 2.93
N LEU A 552 12.26 31.47 1.75
CA LEU A 552 13.32 32.48 1.58
C LEU A 552 12.85 33.87 2.03
N GLN A 553 11.57 34.21 1.82
CA GLN A 553 10.97 35.43 2.37
C GLN A 553 10.96 35.42 3.92
N ARG A 554 10.70 34.27 4.56
CA ARG A 554 10.79 34.16 6.03
C ARG A 554 12.22 34.26 6.56
N LEU A 555 13.19 33.84 5.75
CA LEU A 555 14.62 33.96 6.05
C LEU A 555 15.17 35.38 5.80
N ASP A 556 14.36 36.28 5.24
CA ASP A 556 14.79 37.62 4.78
C ASP A 556 15.92 37.56 3.73
N ILE A 557 15.91 36.51 2.90
CA ILE A 557 16.92 36.28 1.86
C ILE A 557 16.34 36.64 0.48
N PRO A 558 16.89 37.66 -0.22
CA PRO A 558 16.45 38.02 -1.56
C PRO A 558 16.84 36.95 -2.58
N ALA A 559 15.85 36.40 -3.28
CA ALA A 559 16.05 35.34 -4.27
C ALA A 559 15.07 35.44 -5.45
N THR A 560 15.53 35.06 -6.63
CA THR A 560 14.70 34.77 -7.80
C THR A 560 14.53 33.26 -7.93
N LEU A 561 13.29 32.78 -7.99
CA LEU A 561 12.99 31.35 -8.08
C LEU A 561 12.47 30.95 -9.45
N ARG A 562 13.14 29.99 -10.07
CA ARG A 562 12.75 29.35 -11.32
C ARG A 562 12.42 27.88 -11.07
N HIS A 563 11.72 27.24 -11.99
CA HIS A 563 11.32 25.85 -11.83
C HIS A 563 11.37 25.12 -13.18
N THR A 564 11.79 23.86 -13.17
CA THR A 564 11.99 23.07 -14.40
C THR A 564 11.95 21.56 -14.10
N ASP A 565 12.09 20.75 -15.15
CA ASP A 565 12.26 19.30 -15.06
C ASP A 565 13.75 18.88 -15.03
N VAL A 566 14.03 17.66 -14.58
CA VAL A 566 15.41 17.12 -14.45
C VAL A 566 16.18 17.12 -15.78
N GLY A 567 15.50 16.86 -16.90
CA GLY A 567 16.14 16.82 -18.22
C GLY A 567 16.63 18.21 -18.64
N SER A 568 15.80 19.22 -18.42
CA SER A 568 16.08 20.62 -18.76
C SER A 568 17.09 21.30 -17.82
N ALA A 569 17.16 20.86 -16.55
CA ALA A 569 18.11 21.41 -15.58
C ALA A 569 19.58 21.08 -15.87
N ARG A 570 19.85 20.02 -16.65
CA ARG A 570 21.21 19.56 -17.01
C ARG A 570 21.87 20.51 -18.02
N GLY A 571 22.42 21.61 -17.53
CA GLY A 571 23.08 22.64 -18.34
C GLY A 571 22.90 24.05 -17.80
N GLU A 572 22.01 24.23 -16.82
CA GLU A 572 21.88 25.47 -16.08
C GLU A 572 23.01 25.63 -15.06
N ARG A 573 23.38 26.87 -14.77
CA ARG A 573 24.24 27.24 -13.65
C ARG A 573 23.50 28.25 -12.81
N VAL A 574 23.24 27.88 -11.56
CA VAL A 574 22.49 28.68 -10.58
C VAL A 574 23.21 28.63 -9.24
N ASP A 575 22.80 29.46 -8.29
CA ASP A 575 23.42 29.50 -6.96
C ASP A 575 22.91 28.38 -6.06
N VAL A 576 21.61 28.06 -6.15
CA VAL A 576 20.97 27.03 -5.33
C VAL A 576 20.07 26.15 -6.19
N VAL A 577 20.16 24.83 -6.01
CA VAL A 577 19.18 23.87 -6.54
C VAL A 577 18.42 23.23 -5.40
N ILE A 578 17.10 23.19 -5.54
CA ILE A 578 16.21 22.48 -4.61
C ILE A 578 15.48 21.35 -5.34
N ALA A 579 15.61 20.13 -4.85
CA ALA A 579 14.93 18.96 -5.42
C ALA A 579 14.87 17.80 -4.40
N GLN A 580 14.14 16.73 -4.74
CA GLN A 580 14.28 15.46 -4.02
C GLN A 580 15.68 14.88 -4.20
N GLN A 581 16.17 14.17 -3.17
CA GLN A 581 17.52 13.57 -3.16
C GLN A 581 17.81 12.77 -4.44
N THR A 582 16.84 11.98 -4.90
CA THR A 582 16.94 11.17 -6.12
C THR A 582 17.31 11.98 -7.36
N TYR A 583 16.82 13.23 -7.47
CA TYR A 583 17.11 14.10 -8.60
C TYR A 583 18.41 14.88 -8.43
N LEU A 584 18.78 15.23 -7.20
CA LEU A 584 20.09 15.85 -6.94
C LEU A 584 21.22 14.90 -7.30
N ASP A 585 21.08 13.61 -6.93
CA ASP A 585 22.01 12.55 -7.30
C ASP A 585 22.14 12.39 -8.83
N GLU A 586 21.08 12.73 -9.57
CA GLU A 586 20.99 12.63 -11.02
C GLU A 586 21.55 13.88 -11.77
N LEU A 587 21.49 15.06 -11.15
CA LEU A 587 21.94 16.33 -11.72
C LEU A 587 23.44 16.58 -11.54
N GLY A 588 24.05 16.05 -10.46
CA GLY A 588 25.44 16.35 -10.09
C GLY A 588 25.63 17.81 -9.62
N ASP A 589 26.86 18.30 -9.60
CA ASP A 589 27.22 19.61 -9.01
C ASP A 589 26.95 20.80 -9.96
N ILE A 590 25.69 20.99 -10.35
CA ILE A 590 25.27 22.11 -11.22
C ILE A 590 25.12 23.45 -10.47
N ALA A 591 25.11 23.42 -9.14
CA ALA A 591 25.09 24.58 -8.26
C ALA A 591 25.97 24.35 -7.02
N PRO A 592 26.54 25.40 -6.42
CA PRO A 592 27.32 25.29 -5.20
C PRO A 592 26.48 24.85 -3.98
N VAL A 593 25.19 25.22 -3.95
CA VAL A 593 24.27 24.79 -2.88
C VAL A 593 23.23 23.82 -3.45
N MET A 594 23.34 22.54 -3.10
CA MET A 594 22.37 21.49 -3.48
C MET A 594 21.54 21.12 -2.25
N VAL A 595 20.25 21.45 -2.23
CA VAL A 595 19.38 21.27 -1.05
C VAL A 595 18.35 20.16 -1.27
N PRO A 596 18.48 19.02 -0.56
CA PRO A 596 17.49 17.95 -0.60
C PRO A 596 16.21 18.34 0.14
N ILE A 597 15.08 18.26 -0.57
CA ILE A 597 13.74 18.49 -0.05
C ILE A 597 12.90 17.21 -0.15
N THR A 598 12.36 16.75 0.97
CA THR A 598 11.51 15.55 1.08
C THR A 598 10.03 15.87 1.15
N ASP A 599 9.65 17.05 1.64
CA ASP A 599 8.27 17.54 1.68
C ASP A 599 8.19 18.91 1.00
N PHE A 600 7.42 19.00 -0.10
CA PHE A 600 7.33 20.20 -0.93
C PHE A 600 6.28 21.22 -0.45
N VAL A 601 5.42 20.82 0.48
CA VAL A 601 4.28 21.63 0.94
C VAL A 601 4.52 22.16 2.35
N ASN A 602 5.32 21.44 3.14
CA ASN A 602 5.70 21.87 4.48
C ASN A 602 6.73 23.02 4.42
N LEU A 603 6.24 24.23 4.69
CA LEU A 603 7.04 25.45 4.70
C LEU A 603 8.18 25.41 5.71
N ASP A 604 7.94 24.92 6.92
CA ASP A 604 8.94 24.90 8.00
C ASP A 604 10.08 23.90 7.66
N HIS A 605 9.73 22.78 7.02
CA HIS A 605 10.71 21.82 6.50
C HIS A 605 11.59 22.45 5.41
N VAL A 606 10.98 23.10 4.41
CA VAL A 606 11.73 23.75 3.31
C VAL A 606 12.62 24.87 3.85
N GLU A 607 12.11 25.68 4.79
CA GLU A 607 12.88 26.73 5.45
C GLU A 607 14.09 26.17 6.20
N GLN A 608 13.90 25.13 7.01
CA GLN A 608 14.99 24.50 7.75
C GLN A 608 16.08 23.98 6.80
N ARG A 609 15.69 23.28 5.72
CA ARG A 609 16.65 22.69 4.77
C ARG A 609 17.41 23.74 3.97
N LEU A 610 16.73 24.80 3.55
CA LEU A 610 17.36 25.94 2.89
C LEU A 610 18.34 26.63 3.82
N ARG A 611 17.96 26.90 5.07
CA ARG A 611 18.84 27.48 6.09
C ARG A 611 20.10 26.63 6.29
N GLU A 612 19.94 25.32 6.52
CA GLU A 612 21.06 24.41 6.72
C GLU A 612 21.99 24.33 5.48
N GLY A 613 21.43 24.35 4.27
CA GLY A 613 22.20 24.31 3.02
C GLY A 613 22.99 25.59 2.79
N LEU A 614 22.34 26.74 3.02
CA LEU A 614 22.92 28.06 2.86
C LEU A 614 24.00 28.33 3.92
N GLU A 615 23.77 27.98 5.19
CA GLU A 615 24.73 28.16 6.28
C GLU A 615 26.03 27.37 6.07
N LYS A 616 25.96 26.16 5.50
CA LYS A 616 27.14 25.34 5.20
C LYS A 616 28.08 25.99 4.21
N GLU A 617 27.53 26.74 3.25
CA GLU A 617 28.29 27.50 2.25
C GLU A 617 28.52 28.97 2.69
N GLY A 618 28.25 29.28 3.97
CA GLY A 618 28.58 30.57 4.59
C GLY A 618 27.56 31.69 4.39
N TRP A 619 26.35 31.38 3.93
CA TRP A 619 25.23 32.31 3.83
C TRP A 619 24.53 32.40 5.19
N ARG A 620 24.25 33.62 5.68
CA ARG A 620 23.66 33.86 7.01
C ARG A 620 22.33 34.57 6.88
#